data_AF-A0A842PFK0-F1
#
_entry.id   AF-A0A842PFK0-F1
#
_cell.length_a   1.000
_cell.length_b   1.000
_cell.length_c   1.000
_cell.angle_alpha   90.00
_cell.angle_beta   90.00
_cell.angle_gamma   90.00
#
_symmetry.space_group_name_H-M   'P 1'
#
loop_
_entity.id
_entity.type
_entity.pdbx_description
1 polymer ?
#
loop_
_entity_poly.entity_id
_entity_poly.type
_entity_poly.pdbx_seq_one_letter_code
_entity_poly.pdbx_strand_id
1 'polypeptide(L)'
;MKAAITLLALLVILSGYFVNESFAEISENQAFLLEGSGFAVTEEIIKISEIDLGLSSQDQRGSTINFLVHDGFITLNDDEFLISNLEGKFLREGKYIRINGEVESSSGFDTSISFFGRLVEESKDASVYGFTGRITT
;
A
#
# COMPACT_ATOMS: atom_id res chain seq x y z
N MET A 1 -36.03 39.79 6.45
CA MET A 1 -34.78 39.54 7.20
C MET A 1 -34.84 38.25 8.03
N LYS A 2 -35.81 38.05 8.93
CA LYS A 2 -35.88 36.83 9.78
C LYS A 2 -35.90 35.51 8.99
N ALA A 3 -36.69 35.44 7.92
CA ALA A 3 -36.78 34.24 7.06
C ALA A 3 -35.45 33.88 6.36
N ALA A 4 -34.67 34.88 5.96
CA ALA A 4 -33.36 34.68 5.33
C ALA A 4 -32.34 34.15 6.33
N ILE A 5 -32.38 34.61 7.58
CA ILE A 5 -31.50 34.15 8.66
C ILE A 5 -31.82 32.69 9.02
N THR A 6 -33.10 32.32 9.11
CA THR A 6 -33.51 30.92 9.33
C THR A 6 -33.14 30.01 8.17
N LEU A 7 -33.25 30.49 6.92
CA LEU A 7 -32.86 29.70 5.75
C LEU A 7 -31.35 29.47 5.71
N LEU A 8 -30.56 30.50 6.05
CA LEU A 8 -29.10 30.41 6.13
C LEU A 8 -28.66 29.44 7.24
N ALA A 9 -29.29 29.50 8.42
CA ALA A 9 -29.02 28.57 9.51
C ALA A 9 -29.34 27.12 9.11
N LEU A 10 -30.45 26.90 8.40
CA LEU A 10 -30.82 25.58 7.90
C LEU A 10 -29.82 25.08 6.84
N LEU A 11 -29.32 25.97 5.97
CA LEU A 11 -28.32 25.63 4.94
C LEU A 11 -26.97 25.24 5.56
N VAL A 12 -26.55 25.93 6.63
CA VAL A 12 -25.34 25.59 7.40
C VAL A 12 -25.50 24.23 8.08
N ILE A 13 -26.66 23.97 8.70
CA ILE A 13 -26.94 22.67 9.33
C ILE A 13 -26.95 21.54 8.28
N LEU A 14 -27.58 21.76 7.12
CA LEU A 14 -27.61 20.80 6.01
C LEU A 14 -26.22 20.58 5.39
N SER A 15 -25.36 21.61 5.32
CA SER A 15 -24.01 21.49 4.78
C SER A 15 -23.13 20.51 5.56
N GLY A 16 -23.38 20.37 6.87
CA GLY A 16 -22.68 19.41 7.73
C GLY A 16 -23.04 17.95 7.46
N TYR A 17 -24.12 17.66 6.73
CA TYR A 17 -24.52 16.30 6.34
C TYR A 17 -23.91 15.85 5.00
N PHE A 18 -23.25 16.75 4.26
CA PHE A 18 -22.59 16.45 2.98
C PHE A 18 -21.08 16.20 3.13
N VAL A 19 -20.63 15.73 4.28
CA VAL A 19 -19.29 15.16 4.38
C VAL A 19 -19.28 13.84 3.61
N ASN A 20 -18.68 13.86 2.41
CA ASN A 20 -18.31 12.63 1.71
C ASN A 20 -17.40 11.82 2.63
N GLU A 21 -17.67 10.53 2.72
CA GLU A 21 -16.74 9.61 3.37
C GLU A 21 -15.44 9.60 2.56
N SER A 22 -14.36 10.16 3.12
CA SER A 22 -13.02 9.99 2.53
C SER A 22 -12.55 8.60 2.91
N PHE A 23 -12.57 7.69 1.94
CA PHE A 23 -11.87 6.42 2.08
C PHE A 23 -10.36 6.67 2.01
N ALA A 24 -9.55 5.71 2.50
CA ALA A 24 -8.10 5.71 2.42
C ALA A 24 -7.64 5.42 0.98
N GLU A 25 -8.10 6.27 0.07
CA GLU A 25 -7.82 6.21 -1.35
C GLU A 25 -6.34 6.53 -1.58
N ILE A 26 -5.69 5.72 -2.41
CA ILE A 26 -4.31 5.97 -2.80
C ILE A 26 -4.25 7.13 -3.79
N SER A 27 -3.64 8.24 -3.39
CA SER A 27 -3.41 9.40 -4.24
C SER A 27 -1.92 9.74 -4.35
N GLU A 28 -1.59 10.78 -5.11
CA GLU A 28 -0.20 11.23 -5.31
C GLU A 28 0.40 11.87 -4.06
N ASN A 29 1.73 11.82 -3.94
CA ASN A 29 2.51 12.57 -2.94
C ASN A 29 2.11 12.32 -1.48
N GLN A 30 1.61 11.12 -1.21
CA GLN A 30 1.29 10.59 0.11
C GLN A 30 2.29 9.52 0.53
N ALA A 31 2.60 9.49 1.84
CA ALA A 31 3.36 8.44 2.48
C ALA A 31 2.42 7.37 3.05
N PHE A 32 2.84 6.12 2.95
CA PHE A 32 2.10 4.95 3.42
C PHE A 32 3.05 3.97 4.09
N LEU A 33 2.48 3.15 4.97
CA LEU A 33 3.13 1.97 5.50
C LEU A 33 2.43 0.76 4.89
N LEU A 34 3.19 -0.15 4.30
CA LEU A 34 2.69 -1.42 3.81
C LEU A 34 3.15 -2.53 4.75
N GLU A 35 2.23 -2.96 5.60
CA GLU A 35 2.43 -4.06 6.52
C GLU A 35 1.61 -5.28 6.10
N GLY A 36 2.15 -6.47 6.31
CA GLY A 36 1.43 -7.69 6.04
C GLY A 36 2.15 -8.93 6.56
N SER A 37 1.38 -9.99 6.78
CA SER A 37 1.91 -11.32 7.09
C SER A 37 1.21 -12.39 6.26
N GLY A 38 1.90 -13.50 6.05
CA GLY A 38 1.42 -14.60 5.25
C GLY A 38 2.38 -15.79 5.28
N PHE A 39 2.38 -16.56 4.20
CA PHE A 39 3.17 -17.76 4.08
C PHE A 39 3.93 -17.78 2.75
N ALA A 40 5.19 -18.20 2.80
CA ALA A 40 5.98 -18.53 1.63
C ALA A 40 6.19 -20.05 1.58
N VAL A 41 5.84 -20.66 0.46
CA VAL A 41 5.97 -22.11 0.25
C VAL A 41 7.27 -22.36 -0.52
N THR A 42 8.18 -23.13 0.07
CA THR A 42 9.38 -23.64 -0.60
C THR A 42 9.18 -25.10 -1.01
N GLU A 43 10.18 -25.71 -1.65
CA GLU A 43 10.12 -27.14 -2.01
C GLU A 43 10.02 -28.05 -0.78
N GLU A 44 10.60 -27.63 0.35
CA GLU A 44 10.77 -28.48 1.54
C GLU A 44 9.84 -28.09 2.69
N ILE A 45 9.57 -26.78 2.87
CA ILE A 45 8.88 -26.25 4.05
C ILE A 45 7.99 -25.05 3.71
N ILE A 46 7.03 -24.77 4.61
CA ILE A 46 6.27 -23.52 4.62
C ILE A 46 6.94 -22.59 5.64
N LYS A 47 7.32 -21.40 5.20
CA LYS A 47 7.85 -20.34 6.07
C LYS A 47 6.77 -19.29 6.32
N ILE A 48 6.75 -18.72 7.51
CA ILE A 48 5.99 -17.49 7.81
C ILE A 48 6.69 -16.35 7.07
N SER A 49 5.92 -15.48 6.43
CA SER A 49 6.47 -14.31 5.76
C SER A 49 5.84 -13.06 6.32
N GLU A 50 6.65 -12.05 6.60
CA GLU A 50 6.20 -10.72 6.98
C GLU A 50 6.82 -9.69 6.03
N ILE A 51 6.07 -8.61 5.80
CA ILE A 51 6.48 -7.45 5.02
C ILE A 51 6.14 -6.22 5.84
N ASP A 52 7.10 -5.31 5.94
CA ASP A 52 6.92 -3.98 6.50
C ASP A 52 7.74 -3.03 5.64
N LEU A 53 7.07 -2.17 4.87
CA LEU A 53 7.70 -1.23 3.95
C LEU A 53 7.16 0.18 4.14
N GLY A 54 8.05 1.15 4.34
CA GLY A 54 7.74 2.57 4.21
C GLY A 54 7.79 2.98 2.74
N LEU A 55 6.70 3.56 2.22
CA LEU A 55 6.62 3.96 0.81
C LEU A 55 5.96 5.32 0.59
N SER A 56 6.38 6.03 -0.46
CA SER A 56 5.76 7.29 -0.88
C SER A 56 5.30 7.23 -2.33
N SER A 57 4.01 7.47 -2.52
CA SER A 57 3.45 7.70 -3.86
C SER A 57 4.04 8.95 -4.50
N GLN A 58 4.23 8.87 -5.80
CA GLN A 58 4.75 9.93 -6.66
C GLN A 58 3.63 10.47 -7.57
N ASP A 59 3.99 11.19 -8.62
CA ASP A 59 3.04 11.69 -9.61
C ASP A 59 2.25 10.55 -10.30
N GLN A 60 0.96 10.77 -10.53
CA GLN A 60 0.07 9.88 -11.26
C GLN A 60 0.21 10.11 -12.76
N ARG A 61 0.26 9.02 -13.50
CA ARG A 61 0.20 9.01 -14.96
C ARG A 61 -0.95 8.13 -15.42
N GLY A 62 -2.04 8.76 -15.84
CA GLY A 62 -3.28 8.05 -16.17
C GLY A 62 -3.88 7.42 -14.91
N SER A 63 -3.99 6.09 -14.88
CA SER A 63 -4.50 5.34 -13.73
C SER A 63 -3.40 4.64 -12.93
N THR A 64 -2.13 5.01 -13.15
CA THR A 64 -0.96 4.44 -12.46
C THR A 64 -0.29 5.50 -11.60
N ILE A 65 0.06 5.14 -10.37
CA ILE A 65 0.82 5.97 -9.44
C ILE A 65 2.09 5.19 -9.10
N ASN A 66 3.26 5.70 -9.47
CA ASN A 66 4.51 5.07 -9.04
C ASN A 66 4.73 5.36 -7.55
N PHE A 67 5.47 4.50 -6.85
CA PHE A 67 5.93 4.82 -5.50
C PHE A 67 7.40 4.48 -5.33
N LEU A 68 8.04 5.19 -4.40
CA LEU A 68 9.37 4.89 -3.91
C LEU A 68 9.24 4.11 -2.61
N VAL A 69 10.07 3.10 -2.44
CA VAL A 69 10.25 2.40 -1.15
C VAL A 69 11.45 3.05 -0.46
N HIS A 70 11.27 3.46 0.79
CA HIS A 70 12.29 4.19 1.56
C HIS A 70 13.12 3.26 2.44
N ASP A 71 12.41 2.44 3.20
CA ASP A 71 12.94 1.55 4.21
C ASP A 71 11.94 0.41 4.44
N GLY A 72 12.37 -0.54 5.27
CA GLY A 72 11.56 -1.69 5.63
C GLY A 72 12.36 -2.99 5.58
N PHE A 73 11.63 -4.09 5.66
CA PHE A 73 12.18 -5.44 5.58
C PHE A 73 11.13 -6.41 5.04
N ILE A 74 11.62 -7.54 4.56
CA ILE A 74 10.82 -8.74 4.32
C ILE A 74 11.46 -9.86 5.12
N THR A 75 10.66 -10.65 5.83
CA THR A 75 11.16 -11.83 6.54
C THR A 75 10.58 -13.12 5.97
N LEU A 76 11.35 -14.20 6.10
CA LEU A 76 10.95 -15.58 5.90
C LEU A 76 11.39 -16.41 7.13
N ASN A 77 10.49 -16.64 8.08
CA ASN A 77 10.82 -17.07 9.44
C ASN A 77 11.87 -16.13 10.07
N ASP A 78 13.07 -16.65 10.37
CA ASP A 78 14.16 -15.91 10.99
C ASP A 78 15.10 -15.24 9.96
N ASP A 79 14.88 -15.48 8.66
CA ASP A 79 15.66 -14.88 7.59
C ASP A 79 15.12 -13.48 7.25
N GLU A 80 15.93 -12.44 7.42
CA GLU A 80 15.59 -11.06 7.07
C GLU A 80 16.24 -10.63 5.75
N PHE A 81 15.47 -9.95 4.92
CA PHE A 81 15.90 -9.36 3.65
C PHE A 81 15.78 -7.85 3.72
N LEU A 82 16.91 -7.15 3.58
CA LEU A 82 16.97 -5.69 3.59
C LEU A 82 16.60 -5.13 2.22
N ILE A 83 15.87 -4.04 2.24
CA ILE A 83 15.39 -3.35 1.04
C ILE A 83 16.54 -2.57 0.42
N SER A 84 16.79 -2.80 -0.86
CA SER A 84 17.85 -2.10 -1.59
C SER A 84 17.33 -1.40 -2.84
N ASN A 85 16.77 -2.17 -3.78
CA ASN A 85 16.35 -1.65 -5.07
C ASN A 85 14.97 -2.17 -5.44
N LEU A 86 13.97 -1.82 -4.62
CA LEU A 86 12.58 -2.12 -4.90
C LEU A 86 11.91 -0.98 -5.64
N GLU A 87 11.28 -1.34 -6.75
CA GLU A 87 10.40 -0.47 -7.51
C GLU A 87 8.96 -0.94 -7.36
N GLY A 88 8.03 0.01 -7.31
CA GLY A 88 6.63 -0.34 -7.28
C GLY A 88 5.69 0.71 -7.84
N LYS A 89 4.46 0.26 -8.07
CA LYS A 89 3.38 1.09 -8.58
C LYS A 89 2.02 0.59 -8.11
N PHE A 90 1.16 1.55 -7.84
CA PHE A 90 -0.28 1.36 -7.78
C PHE A 90 -0.86 1.43 -9.20
N LEU A 91 -1.78 0.52 -9.52
CA LEU A 91 -2.40 0.40 -10.83
C LEU A 91 -3.91 0.50 -10.69
N ARG A 92 -4.54 1.07 -11.73
CA ARG A 92 -6.00 1.26 -11.81
C ARG A 92 -6.54 1.98 -10.57
N GLU A 93 -5.99 3.16 -10.27
CA GLU A 93 -6.43 4.02 -9.16
C GLU A 93 -6.35 3.25 -7.82
N GLY A 94 -5.16 2.74 -7.47
CA GLY A 94 -4.97 2.04 -6.19
C GLY A 94 -5.55 0.62 -6.11
N LYS A 95 -6.35 0.14 -7.08
CA LYS A 95 -6.98 -1.20 -7.00
C LYS A 95 -6.01 -2.38 -7.01
N TYR A 96 -4.81 -2.16 -7.52
CA TYR A 96 -3.73 -3.14 -7.50
C TYR A 96 -2.42 -2.47 -7.12
N ILE A 97 -1.54 -3.26 -6.52
CA ILE A 97 -0.18 -2.87 -6.19
C ILE A 97 0.78 -3.89 -6.79
N ARG A 98 1.89 -3.42 -7.35
CA ARG A 98 2.96 -4.28 -7.84
C ARG A 98 4.29 -3.79 -7.28
N ILE A 99 5.05 -4.70 -6.69
CA ILE A 99 6.39 -4.46 -6.15
C ILE A 99 7.34 -5.46 -6.80
N ASN A 100 8.47 -5.01 -7.34
CA ASN A 100 9.51 -5.91 -7.81
C ASN A 100 10.88 -5.29 -7.55
N GLY A 101 11.90 -6.12 -7.45
CA GLY A 101 13.27 -5.65 -7.38
C GLY A 101 14.19 -6.65 -6.71
N GLU A 102 15.35 -6.14 -6.33
CA GLU A 102 16.37 -6.89 -5.61
C GLU A 102 16.30 -6.53 -4.12
N VAL A 103 16.57 -7.53 -3.28
CA VAL A 103 16.69 -7.40 -1.83
C VAL A 103 18.01 -8.02 -1.40
N GLU A 104 18.59 -7.50 -0.33
CA GLU A 104 19.85 -8.00 0.22
C GLU A 104 19.55 -9.06 1.27
N SER A 105 20.07 -10.26 1.07
CA SER A 105 20.10 -11.29 2.10
C SER A 105 21.37 -11.16 2.95
N SER A 106 21.47 -11.93 4.04
CA SER A 106 22.71 -12.01 4.82
C SER A 106 23.96 -12.43 4.01
N SER A 107 23.80 -13.00 2.81
CA SER A 107 24.87 -13.36 1.87
C SER A 107 25.12 -12.33 0.75
N GLY A 108 24.30 -11.28 0.63
CA GLY A 108 24.42 -10.22 -0.38
C GLY A 108 23.22 -10.13 -1.35
N PHE A 109 23.43 -9.49 -2.51
CA PHE A 109 22.39 -9.20 -3.52
C PHE A 109 22.15 -10.37 -4.51
N ASP A 110 21.77 -11.54 -4.02
CA ASP A 110 21.36 -12.68 -4.87
C ASP A 110 19.84 -12.85 -4.95
N THR A 111 19.08 -12.14 -4.10
CA THR A 111 17.66 -12.37 -3.94
C THR A 111 16.81 -11.33 -4.63
N SER A 112 15.81 -11.78 -5.39
CA SER A 112 14.83 -10.93 -6.08
C SER A 112 13.42 -11.23 -5.59
N ILE A 113 12.57 -10.19 -5.58
CA ILE A 113 11.17 -10.32 -5.21
C ILE A 113 10.26 -9.83 -6.34
N SER A 114 9.08 -10.43 -6.44
CA SER A 114 8.00 -9.96 -7.29
C SER A 114 6.66 -10.23 -6.62
N PHE A 115 5.99 -9.16 -6.18
CA PHE A 115 4.70 -9.20 -5.51
C PHE A 115 3.64 -8.48 -6.31
N PHE A 116 2.43 -9.02 -6.24
CA PHE A 116 1.22 -8.45 -6.79
C PHE A 116 0.11 -8.50 -5.73
N GLY A 117 -0.43 -7.34 -5.40
CA GLY A 117 -1.55 -7.20 -4.49
C GLY A 117 -2.80 -6.71 -5.22
N ARG A 118 -3.96 -7.18 -4.75
CA ARG A 118 -5.27 -6.71 -5.17
C ARG A 118 -6.02 -6.16 -3.97
N LEU A 119 -6.64 -4.99 -4.12
CA LEU A 119 -7.50 -4.40 -3.11
C LEU A 119 -8.67 -5.37 -2.79
N VAL A 120 -8.79 -5.73 -1.52
CA VAL A 120 -9.86 -6.60 -1.01
C VAL A 120 -10.88 -5.82 -0.18
N GLU A 121 -10.44 -4.79 0.51
CA GLU A 121 -11.27 -3.94 1.36
C GLU A 121 -10.65 -2.55 1.46
N GLU A 122 -11.50 -1.55 1.65
CA GLU A 122 -11.09 -0.16 1.83
C GLU A 122 -11.93 0.45 2.94
N SER A 123 -11.28 1.18 3.83
CA SER A 123 -11.89 1.89 4.96
C SER A 123 -11.40 3.32 5.00
N LYS A 124 -11.84 4.11 5.99
CA LYS A 124 -11.33 5.48 6.20
C LYS A 124 -9.88 5.51 6.67
N ASP A 125 -9.42 4.42 7.28
CA ASP A 125 -8.13 4.37 7.96
C ASP A 125 -7.08 3.60 7.15
N ALA A 126 -7.49 2.65 6.31
CA ALA A 126 -6.58 1.82 5.53
C ALA A 126 -7.21 1.22 4.27
N SER A 127 -6.36 0.98 3.26
CA SER A 127 -6.63 0.12 2.12
C SER A 127 -5.99 -1.26 2.35
N VAL A 128 -6.80 -2.32 2.28
CA VAL A 128 -6.35 -3.70 2.55
C VAL A 128 -6.16 -4.44 1.24
N TYR A 129 -4.99 -5.06 1.08
CA TYR A 129 -4.62 -5.81 -0.13
C TYR A 129 -4.38 -7.28 0.18
N GLY A 130 -4.91 -8.15 -0.68
CA GLY A 130 -4.49 -9.55 -0.73
C GLY A 130 -3.29 -9.70 -1.65
N PHE A 131 -2.16 -10.19 -1.13
CA PHE A 131 -0.91 -10.34 -1.86
C PHE A 131 -0.62 -11.78 -2.31
N THR A 132 0.05 -11.87 -3.44
CA THR A 132 0.71 -13.09 -3.93
C THR A 132 2.02 -12.71 -4.60
N GLY A 133 2.97 -13.63 -4.65
CA GLY A 133 4.17 -13.43 -5.44
C GLY A 133 5.24 -14.48 -5.22
N ARG A 134 6.49 -14.10 -5.48
CA ARG A 134 7.65 -15.00 -5.42
C ARG A 134 8.87 -14.25 -4.91
N ILE A 135 9.66 -14.96 -4.10
CA ILE A 135 11.04 -14.61 -3.75
C ILE A 135 11.92 -15.65 -4.44
N THR A 136 12.96 -15.20 -5.13
CA THR A 136 13.91 -16.06 -5.86
C THR A 136 15.31 -15.71 -5.40
N THR A 137 15.99 -16.70 -4.83
CA THR A 137 17.41 -16.66 -4.40
C THR A 137 18.26 -17.46 -5.37
#